data_AF-A0A951M267-F1
#
_entry.id   AF-A0A951M267-F1
#
_cell.length_a   1.000
_cell.length_b   1.000
_cell.length_c   1.000
_cell.angle_alpha   90.00
_cell.angle_beta   90.00
_cell.angle_gamma   90.00
#
_symmetry.space_group_name_H-M   'P 1'
#
loop_
_entity.id
_entity.type
_entity.pdbx_description
1 polymer ?
#
loop_
_entity_poly.entity_id
_entity_poly.type
_entity_poly.pdbx_seq_one_letter_code
_entity_poly.pdbx_strand_id
1 'polypeptide(L)'
;LFEFGDEDGAGDEVRLQHPLGLLFHEGKVFIADTYNHKLKQLDPQARSVRTYAGTGKPGQADGAAPSFYEPGGLSYANGKLYVADTNNHAVRVVDVKTGETATLKIKDLQPPAASAPTETDAASAPNSEELKLGPQRLRVGSDGALLIDVALPAGYHLNGAAPQRYKISIEKGSAALALKGDAPAALSRTDKALQLPLHIPLQAREAGPALLRINLTLYYCREDNTGTCQIKTLVWLAPVEVTNEERAPQEVKAQAKIQ
;
A
#
# COMPACT_ATOMS: atom_id res chain seq x y z
N LEU A 1 17.71 -13.45 -25.57
CA LEU A 1 17.00 -12.81 -24.44
C LEU A 1 17.84 -11.74 -23.72
N PHE A 2 19.18 -11.71 -23.86
CA PHE A 2 20.05 -10.73 -23.19
C PHE A 2 20.68 -9.70 -24.14
N GLU A 3 20.24 -9.64 -25.40
CA GLU A 3 20.63 -8.61 -26.36
C GLU A 3 19.62 -7.47 -26.26
N PHE A 4 19.93 -6.49 -25.41
CA PHE A 4 19.10 -5.33 -25.14
C PHE A 4 19.98 -4.09 -24.99
N GLY A 5 19.36 -2.91 -25.02
CA GLY A 5 20.04 -1.63 -24.93
C GLY A 5 19.20 -0.53 -25.55
N ASP A 6 19.81 0.62 -25.81
CA ASP A 6 19.15 1.79 -26.38
C ASP A 6 19.91 2.29 -27.62
N GLU A 7 19.67 1.63 -28.76
CA GLU A 7 20.33 1.94 -30.01
C GLU A 7 19.28 2.11 -31.12
N ASP A 8 19.30 3.28 -31.75
CA ASP A 8 18.55 3.58 -32.96
C ASP A 8 19.35 3.10 -34.17
N GLY A 9 18.68 2.79 -35.29
CA GLY A 9 19.37 2.25 -36.46
C GLY A 9 18.47 1.44 -37.37
N ALA A 10 19.06 0.52 -38.13
CA ALA A 10 18.34 -0.35 -39.06
C ALA A 10 18.66 -1.83 -38.82
N GLY A 11 17.67 -2.68 -39.09
CA GLY A 11 17.82 -4.13 -38.98
C GLY A 11 18.25 -4.59 -37.59
N ASP A 12 19.26 -5.45 -37.57
CA ASP A 12 19.67 -6.21 -36.38
C ASP A 12 20.59 -5.39 -35.44
N GLU A 13 20.94 -4.16 -35.80
CA GLU A 13 21.72 -3.23 -34.96
C GLU A 13 20.84 -2.52 -33.92
N VAL A 14 19.53 -2.43 -34.16
CA VAL A 14 18.61 -1.78 -33.23
C VAL A 14 18.63 -2.49 -31.87
N ARG A 15 18.62 -1.69 -30.78
CA ARG A 15 18.46 -2.19 -29.41
C ARG A 15 17.27 -1.50 -28.75
N LEU A 16 16.46 -2.33 -28.11
CA LEU A 16 15.33 -1.96 -27.24
C LEU A 16 15.55 -2.61 -25.88
N GLN A 17 14.80 -2.19 -24.86
CA GLN A 17 14.86 -2.78 -23.53
C GLN A 17 13.46 -2.94 -22.93
N HIS A 18 13.02 -4.21 -22.91
CA HIS A 18 11.74 -4.64 -22.34
C HIS A 18 10.52 -3.83 -22.84
N PRO A 19 10.33 -3.68 -24.18
CA PRO A 19 9.21 -2.92 -24.71
C PRO A 19 7.88 -3.60 -24.39
N LEU A 20 6.94 -2.87 -23.78
CA LEU A 20 5.64 -3.41 -23.35
C LEU A 20 4.48 -3.00 -24.25
N GLY A 21 4.56 -1.81 -24.85
CA GLY A 21 3.47 -1.22 -25.62
C GLY A 21 3.83 -1.06 -27.09
N LEU A 22 2.92 -1.46 -27.99
CA LEU A 22 3.03 -1.24 -29.42
C LEU A 22 1.76 -0.59 -29.96
N LEU A 23 1.92 0.30 -30.93
CA LEU A 23 0.82 0.93 -31.64
C LEU A 23 1.19 1.10 -33.12
N PHE A 24 0.38 0.53 -34.01
CA PHE A 24 0.50 0.77 -35.44
C PHE A 24 -0.38 1.95 -35.87
N HIS A 25 0.21 2.93 -36.56
CA HIS A 25 -0.51 4.09 -37.10
C HIS A 25 0.21 4.63 -38.33
N GLU A 26 -0.54 4.88 -39.42
CA GLU A 26 -0.03 5.45 -40.69
C GLU A 26 1.24 4.76 -41.22
N GLY A 27 1.28 3.43 -41.16
CA GLY A 27 2.42 2.66 -41.67
C GLY A 27 3.65 2.67 -40.78
N LYS A 28 3.59 3.29 -39.60
CA LYS A 28 4.67 3.27 -38.58
C LYS A 28 4.20 2.49 -37.35
N VAL A 29 5.16 1.94 -36.61
CA VAL A 29 4.91 1.34 -35.28
C VAL A 29 5.54 2.22 -34.22
N PHE A 30 4.74 2.75 -33.32
CA PHE A 30 5.22 3.38 -32.09
C PHE A 30 5.42 2.31 -31.02
N ILE A 31 6.53 2.42 -30.30
CA ILE A 31 7.02 1.45 -29.34
C ILE A 31 7.22 2.18 -28.02
N ALA A 32 6.58 1.69 -26.95
CA ALA A 32 6.93 2.07 -25.60
C ALA A 32 8.13 1.22 -25.18
N ASP A 33 9.33 1.80 -25.30
CA ASP A 33 10.60 1.18 -24.96
C ASP A 33 10.84 1.35 -23.45
N THR A 34 10.14 0.53 -22.67
CA THR A 34 9.78 0.78 -21.28
C THR A 34 11.00 1.03 -20.38
N TYR A 35 12.01 0.15 -20.42
CA TYR A 35 13.19 0.30 -19.55
C TYR A 35 14.20 1.32 -20.05
N ASN A 36 14.11 1.71 -21.32
CA ASN A 36 14.85 2.86 -21.85
C ASN A 36 14.12 4.19 -21.61
N HIS A 37 12.94 4.19 -20.99
CA HIS A 37 12.16 5.39 -20.67
C HIS A 37 11.89 6.28 -21.90
N LYS A 38 11.67 5.63 -23.05
CA LYS A 38 11.52 6.28 -24.36
C LYS A 38 10.30 5.76 -25.10
N LEU A 39 9.81 6.60 -26.02
CA LEU A 39 8.99 6.17 -27.13
C LEU A 39 9.88 6.08 -28.36
N LYS A 40 9.86 4.95 -29.06
CA LYS A 40 10.53 4.76 -30.34
C LYS A 40 9.53 4.62 -31.47
N GLN A 41 9.95 4.90 -32.69
CA GLN A 41 9.17 4.75 -33.91
C GLN A 41 9.93 3.84 -34.88
N LEU A 42 9.31 2.72 -35.22
CA LEU A 42 9.73 1.79 -36.25
C LEU A 42 9.06 2.14 -37.58
N ASP A 43 9.87 2.20 -38.62
CA ASP A 43 9.46 2.18 -40.02
C ASP A 43 9.62 0.76 -40.58
N PRO A 44 8.52 0.00 -40.79
CA PRO A 44 8.59 -1.35 -41.33
C PRO A 44 9.16 -1.42 -42.75
N GLN A 45 8.97 -0.38 -43.57
CA GLN A 45 9.46 -0.37 -44.97
C GLN A 45 10.98 -0.14 -45.00
N ALA A 46 11.46 0.82 -44.22
CA ALA A 46 12.89 1.10 -44.11
C ALA A 46 13.62 0.13 -43.17
N ARG A 47 12.89 -0.72 -42.44
CA ARG A 47 13.40 -1.60 -41.38
C ARG A 47 14.27 -0.83 -40.37
N SER A 48 13.84 0.37 -39.99
CA SER A 48 14.61 1.25 -39.11
C SER A 48 13.81 1.73 -37.90
N VAL A 49 14.50 1.92 -36.78
CA VAL A 49 13.94 2.41 -35.53
C VAL A 49 14.68 3.67 -35.12
N ARG A 50 13.93 4.68 -34.68
CA ARG A 50 14.48 5.89 -34.08
C ARG A 50 13.76 6.26 -32.79
N THR A 51 14.45 6.96 -31.91
CA THR A 51 13.84 7.64 -30.76
C THR A 51 12.84 8.66 -31.28
N TYR A 52 11.60 8.54 -30.82
CA TYR A 52 10.50 9.44 -31.17
C TYR A 52 10.31 10.52 -30.11
N ALA A 53 10.35 10.14 -28.82
CA ALA A 53 10.30 11.04 -27.68
C ALA A 53 10.94 10.39 -26.44
N GLY A 54 11.40 11.19 -25.49
CA GLY A 54 12.01 10.70 -24.25
C GLY A 54 13.51 10.95 -24.18
N THR A 55 13.98 11.40 -23.02
CA THR A 55 15.41 11.68 -22.77
C THR A 55 16.25 10.44 -22.44
N GLY A 56 15.61 9.28 -22.20
CA GLY A 56 16.30 8.08 -21.73
C GLY A 56 16.51 8.02 -20.21
N LYS A 57 16.10 9.05 -19.46
CA LYS A 57 16.19 9.10 -18.00
C LYS A 57 14.79 9.10 -17.38
N PRO A 58 14.57 8.41 -16.25
CA PRO A 58 13.31 8.50 -15.50
C PRO A 58 12.94 9.96 -15.20
N GLY A 59 11.69 10.33 -15.46
CA GLY A 59 11.15 11.63 -15.08
C GLY A 59 9.81 11.91 -15.76
N GLN A 60 9.23 13.08 -15.51
CA GLN A 60 7.89 13.46 -15.98
C GLN A 60 7.88 14.87 -16.63
N ALA A 61 8.97 15.27 -17.28
CA ALA A 61 9.03 16.57 -17.93
C ALA A 61 8.07 16.62 -19.13
N ASP A 62 7.31 17.70 -19.24
CA ASP A 62 6.49 18.06 -20.41
C ASP A 62 7.34 18.84 -21.44
N GLY A 63 6.78 19.11 -22.62
CA GLY A 63 7.38 19.90 -23.70
C GLY A 63 7.97 19.08 -24.83
N ALA A 64 8.87 19.68 -25.60
CA ALA A 64 9.51 19.08 -26.78
C ALA A 64 10.60 18.03 -26.44
N ALA A 65 11.13 18.07 -25.22
CA ALA A 65 12.11 17.11 -24.71
C ALA A 65 11.56 16.42 -23.46
N PRO A 66 10.50 15.62 -23.59
CA PRO A 66 9.85 15.02 -22.44
C PRO A 66 10.71 13.94 -21.79
N SER A 67 10.44 13.67 -20.52
CA SER A 67 10.87 12.43 -19.87
C SER A 67 9.66 11.58 -19.49
N PHE A 68 9.91 10.28 -19.45
CA PHE A 68 8.96 9.23 -19.07
C PHE A 68 9.58 8.39 -17.94
N TYR A 69 8.77 7.58 -17.28
CA TYR A 69 9.23 6.59 -16.33
C TYR A 69 8.46 5.27 -16.51
N GLU A 70 9.11 4.36 -17.22
CA GLU A 70 8.56 3.04 -17.59
C GLU A 70 7.19 3.16 -18.30
N PRO A 71 7.15 3.81 -19.48
CA PRO A 71 5.92 3.85 -20.28
C PRO A 71 5.51 2.42 -20.66
N GLY A 72 4.31 2.02 -20.28
CA GLY A 72 3.84 0.64 -20.39
C GLY A 72 2.88 0.39 -21.56
N GLY A 73 2.24 1.43 -22.09
CA GLY A 73 1.22 1.29 -23.12
C GLY A 73 1.02 2.55 -23.95
N LEU A 74 0.49 2.36 -25.17
CA LEU A 74 0.26 3.40 -26.16
C LEU A 74 -1.14 3.26 -26.77
N SER A 75 -1.76 4.40 -27.08
CA SER A 75 -2.97 4.49 -27.90
C SER A 75 -2.94 5.76 -28.73
N TYR A 76 -3.73 5.81 -29.80
CA TYR A 76 -3.85 6.98 -30.66
C TYR A 76 -5.30 7.45 -30.75
N ALA A 77 -5.50 8.75 -30.62
CA ALA A 77 -6.75 9.40 -31.00
C ALA A 77 -6.50 10.85 -31.41
N ASN A 78 -7.17 11.28 -32.49
CA ASN A 78 -7.22 12.67 -32.94
C ASN A 78 -5.84 13.37 -33.04
N GLY A 79 -4.88 12.73 -33.71
CA GLY A 79 -3.54 13.28 -33.91
C GLY A 79 -2.62 13.23 -32.67
N LYS A 80 -3.01 12.52 -31.61
CA LYS A 80 -2.26 12.44 -30.36
C LYS A 80 -2.02 10.99 -29.94
N LEU A 81 -0.82 10.74 -29.41
CA LEU A 81 -0.50 9.51 -28.69
C LEU A 81 -0.81 9.70 -27.22
N TYR A 82 -1.52 8.74 -26.65
CA TYR A 82 -1.77 8.62 -25.22
C TYR A 82 -0.85 7.54 -24.69
N VAL A 83 -0.03 7.90 -23.71
CA VAL A 83 1.01 7.05 -23.13
C VAL A 83 0.63 6.77 -21.69
N ALA A 84 0.53 5.50 -21.32
CA ALA A 84 0.44 5.09 -19.93
C ALA A 84 1.85 5.13 -19.32
N ASP A 85 2.18 6.20 -18.61
CA ASP A 85 3.49 6.44 -18.02
C ASP A 85 3.50 5.94 -16.57
N THR A 86 3.71 4.62 -16.47
CA THR A 86 3.28 3.77 -15.35
C THR A 86 3.83 4.22 -14.02
N ASN A 87 5.14 4.46 -13.93
CA ASN A 87 5.80 4.82 -12.67
C ASN A 87 5.70 6.31 -12.35
N ASN A 88 5.23 7.12 -13.29
CA ASN A 88 4.81 8.50 -13.02
C ASN A 88 3.33 8.61 -12.64
N HIS A 89 2.59 7.49 -12.65
CA HIS A 89 1.15 7.46 -12.38
C HIS A 89 0.35 8.44 -13.25
N ALA A 90 0.77 8.62 -14.50
CA ALA A 90 0.27 9.66 -15.38
C ALA A 90 -0.12 9.10 -16.75
N VAL A 91 -1.10 9.75 -17.38
CA VAL A 91 -1.31 9.63 -18.82
C VAL A 91 -0.63 10.82 -19.49
N ARG A 92 0.29 10.54 -20.40
CA ARG A 92 1.02 11.57 -21.18
C ARG A 92 0.41 11.66 -22.56
N VAL A 93 0.34 12.85 -23.10
CA VAL A 93 -0.25 13.12 -24.41
C VAL A 93 0.82 13.71 -25.30
N VAL A 94 1.21 13.00 -26.34
CA VAL A 94 2.21 13.45 -27.32
C VAL A 94 1.48 13.87 -28.59
N ASP A 95 1.69 15.09 -29.04
CA ASP A 95 1.21 15.52 -30.35
C ASP A 95 2.03 14.85 -31.46
N VAL A 96 1.38 14.12 -32.37
CA VAL A 96 2.10 13.30 -33.35
C VAL A 96 2.89 14.16 -34.35
N LYS A 97 2.46 15.39 -34.59
CA LYS A 97 3.10 16.28 -35.56
C LYS A 97 4.30 17.01 -34.97
N THR A 98 4.18 17.48 -33.72
CA THR A 98 5.22 18.32 -33.11
C THR A 98 6.15 17.54 -32.17
N GLY A 99 5.73 16.37 -31.68
CA GLY A 99 6.40 15.66 -30.60
C GLY A 99 6.24 16.32 -29.23
N GLU A 100 5.51 17.44 -29.15
CA GLU A 100 5.28 18.15 -27.91
C GLU A 100 4.40 17.30 -27.00
N THR A 101 4.85 17.13 -25.76
CA THR A 101 4.23 16.23 -24.79
C THR A 101 3.69 17.02 -23.61
N ALA A 102 2.49 16.65 -23.14
CA ALA A 102 1.89 17.23 -21.96
C ALA A 102 1.28 16.16 -21.05
N THR A 103 1.19 16.45 -19.75
CA THR A 103 0.40 15.62 -18.83
C THR A 103 -1.09 15.78 -19.08
N LEU A 104 -1.83 14.69 -19.26
CA LEU A 104 -3.29 14.74 -19.32
C LEU A 104 -3.85 15.14 -17.94
N LYS A 105 -4.54 16.27 -17.87
CA LYS A 105 -5.29 16.70 -16.69
C LYS A 105 -6.76 16.39 -16.87
N ILE A 106 -7.30 15.53 -16.01
CA ILE A 106 -8.75 15.28 -15.95
C ILE A 106 -9.32 16.26 -14.93
N LYS A 107 -10.08 17.24 -15.41
CA LYS A 107 -10.75 18.20 -14.54
C LYS A 107 -11.81 17.48 -13.72
N ASP A 108 -12.00 17.95 -12.48
CA ASP A 108 -13.05 17.49 -11.58
C ASP A 108 -12.95 16.00 -11.16
N LEU A 109 -11.80 15.36 -11.39
CA LEU A 109 -11.54 14.02 -10.88
C LEU A 109 -11.29 14.08 -9.37
N GLN A 110 -12.31 13.71 -8.58
CA GLN A 110 -12.17 13.55 -7.14
C GLN A 110 -11.98 12.07 -6.79
N PRO A 111 -11.20 11.75 -5.75
CA PRO A 111 -11.18 10.40 -5.22
C PRO A 111 -12.61 10.00 -4.82
N PRO A 112 -12.99 8.72 -4.96
CA PRO A 112 -14.23 8.23 -4.37
C PRO A 112 -14.31 8.65 -2.91
N ALA A 113 -15.51 8.97 -2.42
CA ALA A 113 -15.72 9.18 -1.00
C ALA A 113 -15.12 7.98 -0.26
N ALA A 114 -14.25 8.24 0.72
CA ALA A 114 -13.68 7.18 1.54
C ALA A 114 -14.85 6.38 2.10
N SER A 115 -14.90 5.08 1.80
CA SER A 115 -15.93 4.21 2.36
C SER A 115 -15.90 4.39 3.87
N ALA A 116 -17.06 4.72 4.47
CA ALA A 116 -17.16 4.67 5.93
C ALA A 116 -16.70 3.28 6.37
N PRO A 117 -15.87 3.18 7.44
CA PRO A 117 -15.45 1.88 7.95
C PRO A 117 -16.71 1.08 8.23
N THR A 118 -16.98 0.07 7.41
CA THR A 118 -18.15 -0.77 7.59
C THR A 118 -17.85 -1.63 8.81
N GLU A 119 -18.82 -1.83 9.70
CA GLU A 119 -18.69 -2.60 10.96
C GLU A 119 -18.20 -4.06 10.75
N THR A 120 -17.95 -4.49 9.52
CA THR A 120 -17.56 -5.84 9.11
C THR A 120 -16.11 -5.99 8.61
N ASP A 121 -15.23 -5.01 8.80
CA ASP A 121 -13.81 -5.13 8.39
C ASP A 121 -13.02 -6.27 9.06
N ALA A 122 -13.57 -6.92 10.08
CA ALA A 122 -12.94 -8.08 10.70
C ALA A 122 -12.85 -9.31 9.77
N ALA A 123 -13.67 -9.39 8.71
CA ALA A 123 -13.80 -10.60 7.89
C ALA A 123 -12.87 -10.66 6.66
N SER A 124 -12.06 -9.63 6.35
CA SER A 124 -11.23 -9.63 5.13
C SER A 124 -9.72 -9.51 5.37
N ALA A 125 -9.28 -9.55 6.63
CA ALA A 125 -7.85 -9.46 6.91
C ALA A 125 -7.11 -10.76 6.51
N PRO A 126 -5.96 -10.66 5.84
CA PRO A 126 -5.21 -11.81 5.34
C PRO A 126 -4.72 -12.70 6.50
N ASN A 127 -4.90 -14.01 6.33
CA ASN A 127 -4.50 -15.05 7.29
C ASN A 127 -4.97 -14.72 8.73
N SER A 128 -6.26 -14.41 8.87
CA SER A 128 -6.85 -14.00 10.15
C SER A 128 -7.19 -15.19 11.05
N GLU A 129 -6.96 -15.00 12.35
CA GLU A 129 -7.35 -15.91 13.41
C GLU A 129 -8.04 -15.12 14.53
N GLU A 130 -9.26 -15.53 14.88
CA GLU A 130 -10.00 -14.92 15.98
C GLU A 130 -9.68 -15.61 17.31
N LEU A 131 -9.29 -14.81 18.31
CA LEU A 131 -8.92 -15.22 19.65
C LEU A 131 -9.94 -14.63 20.65
N LYS A 132 -10.72 -15.49 21.28
CA LYS A 132 -11.67 -15.07 22.32
C LYS A 132 -10.97 -15.01 23.67
N LEU A 133 -10.94 -13.82 24.27
CA LEU A 133 -10.40 -13.65 25.61
C LEU A 133 -11.52 -13.83 26.64
N GLY A 134 -11.15 -14.39 27.81
CA GLY A 134 -12.04 -14.37 28.97
C GLY A 134 -12.28 -12.92 29.45
N PRO A 135 -13.37 -12.67 30.20
CA PRO A 135 -13.65 -11.35 30.75
C PRO A 135 -12.47 -10.82 31.59
N GLN A 136 -12.03 -9.61 31.28
CA GLN A 136 -10.98 -8.91 32.02
C GLN A 136 -11.57 -7.76 32.82
N ARG A 137 -10.88 -7.29 33.85
CA ARG A 137 -11.34 -6.19 34.70
C ARG A 137 -10.42 -4.99 34.55
N LEU A 138 -11.00 -3.79 34.55
CA LEU A 138 -10.26 -2.54 34.50
C LEU A 138 -10.80 -1.55 35.54
N ARG A 139 -9.92 -0.93 36.32
CA ARG A 139 -10.33 -0.01 37.38
C ARG A 139 -10.83 1.34 36.83
N VAL A 140 -11.98 1.81 37.30
CA VAL A 140 -12.52 3.16 37.02
C VAL A 140 -11.51 4.24 37.43
N GLY A 141 -11.45 5.32 36.65
CA GLY A 141 -10.59 6.48 36.94
C GLY A 141 -9.10 6.19 36.79
N SER A 142 -8.72 5.01 36.29
CA SER A 142 -7.34 4.68 35.98
C SER A 142 -6.94 5.16 34.58
N ASP A 143 -5.67 5.53 34.45
CA ASP A 143 -4.98 5.69 33.17
C ASP A 143 -4.56 4.32 32.63
N GLY A 144 -5.55 3.46 32.42
CA GLY A 144 -5.31 2.08 32.06
C GLY A 144 -4.68 1.93 30.68
N ALA A 145 -4.21 0.72 30.37
CA ALA A 145 -3.64 0.41 29.06
C ALA A 145 -4.15 -0.93 28.52
N LEU A 146 -4.26 -1.03 27.20
CA LEU A 146 -4.32 -2.29 26.50
C LEU A 146 -2.87 -2.69 26.14
N LEU A 147 -2.42 -3.81 26.68
CA LEU A 147 -1.17 -4.47 26.35
C LEU A 147 -1.42 -5.52 25.26
N ILE A 148 -0.83 -5.35 24.09
CA ILE A 148 -0.87 -6.34 23.01
C ILE A 148 0.53 -6.94 22.87
N ASP A 149 0.65 -8.24 23.12
CA ASP A 149 1.94 -8.93 23.13
C ASP A 149 1.85 -10.23 22.34
N VAL A 150 2.69 -10.35 21.31
CA VAL A 150 2.64 -11.48 20.38
C VAL A 150 4.03 -12.07 20.23
N ALA A 151 4.17 -13.35 20.61
CA ALA A 151 5.38 -14.09 20.36
C ALA A 151 5.42 -14.59 18.90
N LEU A 152 6.47 -14.21 18.18
CA LEU A 152 6.76 -14.76 16.86
C LEU A 152 7.36 -16.18 16.99
N PRO A 153 7.34 -16.99 15.91
CA PRO A 153 8.05 -18.26 15.91
C PRO A 153 9.56 -18.05 16.10
N ALA A 154 10.26 -19.06 16.62
CA ALA A 154 11.70 -18.97 16.81
C ALA A 154 12.43 -18.73 15.47
N GLY A 155 13.38 -17.79 15.46
CA GLY A 155 14.12 -17.42 14.25
C GLY A 155 13.35 -16.48 13.32
N TYR A 156 12.33 -15.77 13.82
CA TYR A 156 11.59 -14.76 13.06
C TYR A 156 11.60 -13.40 13.74
N HIS A 157 11.57 -12.35 12.92
CA HIS A 157 11.47 -10.95 13.35
C HIS A 157 10.40 -10.21 12.56
N LEU A 158 9.94 -9.06 13.07
CA LEU A 158 9.05 -8.18 12.33
C LEU A 158 9.77 -7.58 11.11
N ASN A 159 9.09 -7.55 9.97
CA ASN A 159 9.61 -6.97 8.74
C ASN A 159 9.57 -5.43 8.81
N GLY A 160 10.72 -4.78 8.99
CA GLY A 160 10.80 -3.31 9.02
C GLY A 160 10.56 -2.62 7.67
N ALA A 161 10.61 -3.35 6.55
CA ALA A 161 10.28 -2.81 5.23
C ALA A 161 8.77 -2.82 4.96
N ALA A 162 8.03 -3.74 5.59
CA ALA A 162 6.58 -3.87 5.47
C ALA A 162 5.86 -3.18 6.64
N PRO A 163 4.84 -2.35 6.38
CA PRO A 163 4.13 -1.67 7.46
C PRO A 163 3.27 -2.64 8.26
N GLN A 164 3.48 -2.67 9.57
CA GLN A 164 2.63 -3.38 10.52
C GLN A 164 1.34 -2.57 10.72
N ARG A 165 0.21 -3.23 11.00
CA ARG A 165 -1.09 -2.55 11.14
C ARG A 165 -1.83 -3.01 12.37
N TYR A 166 -2.49 -2.09 13.05
CA TYR A 166 -3.50 -2.44 14.04
C TYR A 166 -4.73 -1.53 13.98
N LYS A 167 -5.88 -2.10 14.31
CA LYS A 167 -7.15 -1.41 14.49
C LYS A 167 -7.77 -1.85 15.81
N ILE A 168 -8.11 -0.90 16.67
CA ILE A 168 -8.74 -1.14 17.97
C ILE A 168 -10.07 -0.40 17.99
N SER A 169 -11.13 -1.05 18.42
CA SER A 169 -12.47 -0.48 18.54
C SER A 169 -13.14 -0.86 19.86
N ILE A 170 -13.89 0.08 20.42
CA ILE A 170 -14.87 -0.17 21.48
C ILE A 170 -16.20 -0.53 20.79
N GLU A 171 -16.50 -1.82 20.65
CA GLU A 171 -17.72 -2.29 19.97
C GLU A 171 -18.97 -2.08 20.84
N LYS A 172 -18.80 -2.13 22.16
CA LYS A 172 -19.87 -1.90 23.16
C LYS A 172 -19.29 -1.23 24.39
N GLY A 173 -20.11 -0.44 25.10
CA GLY A 173 -19.73 0.16 26.38
C GLY A 173 -18.83 1.40 26.28
N SER A 174 -19.01 2.23 25.26
CA SER A 174 -18.26 3.48 25.04
C SER A 174 -18.41 4.52 26.17
N ALA A 175 -19.45 4.37 27.01
CA ALA A 175 -19.61 5.16 28.22
C ALA A 175 -18.60 4.73 29.30
N ALA A 176 -18.40 3.41 29.48
CA ALA A 176 -17.49 2.83 30.47
C ALA A 176 -16.01 2.89 30.04
N LEU A 177 -15.72 2.67 28.76
CA LEU A 177 -14.36 2.56 28.24
C LEU A 177 -14.15 3.40 26.97
N ALA A 178 -13.01 4.07 26.89
CA ALA A 178 -12.58 4.77 25.69
C ALA A 178 -11.08 4.60 25.43
N LEU A 179 -10.67 4.79 24.18
CA LEU A 179 -9.28 5.02 23.81
C LEU A 179 -8.90 6.46 24.17
N LYS A 180 -7.68 6.71 24.67
CA LYS A 180 -7.19 8.08 24.85
C LYS A 180 -6.71 8.65 23.51
N GLY A 181 -7.01 9.92 23.26
CA GLY A 181 -6.63 10.66 22.05
C GLY A 181 -7.83 11.18 21.28
N ASP A 182 -7.61 11.56 20.02
CA ASP A 182 -8.61 12.25 19.19
C ASP A 182 -9.77 11.35 18.71
N ALA A 183 -9.63 10.03 18.84
CA ALA A 183 -10.60 9.05 18.37
C ALA A 183 -10.96 8.04 19.49
N PRO A 184 -11.85 8.40 20.43
CA PRO A 184 -12.09 7.62 21.65
C PRO A 184 -12.80 6.28 21.42
N ALA A 185 -13.46 6.10 20.28
CA ALA A 185 -14.21 4.88 19.96
C ALA A 185 -13.40 3.88 19.11
N ALA A 186 -12.51 4.37 18.24
CA ALA A 186 -11.69 3.50 17.39
C ALA A 186 -10.39 4.19 16.97
N LEU A 187 -9.30 3.43 16.92
CA LEU A 187 -7.99 3.85 16.45
C LEU A 187 -7.50 2.87 15.38
N SER A 188 -6.95 3.40 14.29
CA SER A 188 -6.26 2.61 13.27
C SER A 188 -4.88 3.20 13.01
N ARG A 189 -3.85 2.36 13.01
CA ARG A 189 -2.46 2.79 12.77
C ARG A 189 -1.74 1.83 11.84
N THR A 190 -0.91 2.42 10.99
CA THR A 190 0.02 1.73 10.09
C THR A 190 1.42 2.23 10.43
N ASP A 191 2.33 1.33 10.84
CA ASP A 191 3.64 1.70 11.36
C ASP A 191 4.70 0.66 10.96
N LYS A 192 5.79 1.12 10.33
CA LYS A 192 6.93 0.26 9.93
C LYS A 192 7.88 -0.02 11.09
N ALA A 193 7.90 0.84 12.11
CA ALA A 193 8.78 0.74 13.27
C ALA A 193 8.07 0.12 14.49
N LEU A 194 6.89 -0.46 14.28
CA LEU A 194 6.11 -1.11 15.33
C LEU A 194 6.95 -2.14 16.10
N GLN A 195 6.97 -2.03 17.43
CA GLN A 195 7.59 -2.99 18.33
C GLN A 195 6.53 -3.64 19.21
N LEU A 196 6.74 -4.91 19.55
CA LEU A 196 5.94 -5.62 20.54
C LEU A 196 6.72 -5.66 21.87
N PRO A 197 6.04 -5.55 23.02
CA PRO A 197 4.60 -5.37 23.18
C PRO A 197 4.11 -3.93 22.91
N LEU A 198 2.87 -3.80 22.41
CA LEU A 198 2.21 -2.51 22.22
C LEU A 198 1.45 -2.09 23.47
N HIS A 199 1.55 -0.82 23.82
CA HIS A 199 0.78 -0.21 24.90
C HIS A 199 -0.13 0.85 24.32
N ILE A 200 -1.45 0.62 24.44
CA ILE A 200 -2.47 1.52 23.92
C ILE A 200 -3.20 2.14 25.10
N PRO A 201 -3.06 3.45 25.33
CA PRO A 201 -3.68 4.08 26.49
C PRO A 201 -5.21 4.04 26.40
N LEU A 202 -5.84 3.58 27.48
CA LEU A 202 -7.28 3.51 27.69
C LEU A 202 -7.71 4.54 28.74
N GLN A 203 -9.00 4.85 28.74
CA GLN A 203 -9.65 5.66 29.76
C GLN A 203 -10.87 4.90 30.28
N ALA A 204 -10.79 4.46 31.53
CA ALA A 204 -11.90 3.84 32.25
C ALA A 204 -12.73 4.95 32.94
N ARG A 205 -13.93 5.20 32.44
CA ARG A 205 -14.73 6.39 32.78
C ARG A 205 -15.75 6.11 33.88
N GLU A 206 -16.56 5.08 33.71
CA GLU A 206 -17.59 4.66 34.66
C GLU A 206 -17.68 3.14 34.73
N ALA A 207 -18.27 2.61 35.81
CA ALA A 207 -18.41 1.18 35.98
C ALA A 207 -19.42 0.61 34.98
N GLY A 208 -19.07 -0.51 34.36
CA GLY A 208 -19.93 -1.22 33.43
C GLY A 208 -19.17 -2.07 32.41
N PRO A 209 -19.90 -2.88 31.62
CA PRO A 209 -19.31 -3.76 30.65
C PRO A 209 -18.94 -3.01 29.36
N ALA A 210 -17.81 -3.39 28.78
CA ALA A 210 -17.35 -2.96 27.47
C ALA A 210 -16.83 -4.16 26.65
N LEU A 211 -16.80 -4.01 25.32
CA LEU A 211 -16.23 -5.00 24.42
C LEU A 211 -15.19 -4.34 23.53
N LEU A 212 -13.93 -4.73 23.71
CA LEU A 212 -12.82 -4.33 22.84
C LEU A 212 -12.70 -5.33 21.69
N ARG A 213 -12.54 -4.83 20.46
CA ARG A 213 -12.05 -5.59 19.32
C ARG A 213 -10.67 -5.07 18.95
N ILE A 214 -9.72 -5.99 18.76
CA ILE A 214 -8.32 -5.68 18.45
C ILE A 214 -7.95 -6.48 17.21
N ASN A 215 -7.63 -5.82 16.10
CA ASN A 215 -7.09 -6.44 14.90
C ASN A 215 -5.62 -6.04 14.80
N LEU A 216 -4.71 -7.00 14.76
CA LEU A 216 -3.28 -6.79 14.57
C LEU A 216 -2.80 -7.61 13.37
N THR A 217 -2.35 -6.95 12.31
CA THR A 217 -1.73 -7.60 11.15
C THR A 217 -0.23 -7.41 11.23
N LEU A 218 0.49 -8.52 11.32
CA LEU A 218 1.94 -8.57 11.37
C LEU A 218 2.52 -9.18 10.10
N TYR A 219 3.56 -8.53 9.58
CA TYR A 219 4.46 -9.05 8.56
C TYR A 219 5.78 -9.41 9.24
N TYR A 220 6.18 -10.67 9.14
CA TYR A 220 7.38 -11.18 9.81
C TYR A 220 8.19 -12.07 8.86
N CYS A 221 9.52 -12.05 8.99
CA CYS A 221 10.45 -12.75 8.12
C CYS A 221 11.38 -13.63 8.96
N ARG A 222 11.96 -14.64 8.33
CA ARG A 222 13.04 -15.42 8.94
C ARG A 222 14.27 -14.54 9.11
N GLU A 223 14.93 -14.67 10.26
CA GLU A 223 16.18 -13.95 10.56
C GLU A 223 17.32 -14.28 9.58
N ASP A 224 17.32 -15.50 9.03
CA ASP A 224 18.32 -15.94 8.06
C ASP A 224 18.09 -15.43 6.63
N ASN A 225 17.00 -14.70 6.38
CA ASN A 225 16.60 -14.20 5.06
C ASN A 225 16.49 -15.28 3.95
N THR A 226 16.38 -16.56 4.31
CA THR A 226 16.35 -17.68 3.35
C THR A 226 14.95 -18.12 2.92
N GLY A 227 13.91 -17.34 3.26
CA GLY A 227 12.53 -17.67 2.94
C GLY A 227 11.65 -16.45 2.74
N THR A 228 10.39 -16.70 2.34
CA THR A 228 9.40 -15.64 2.16
C THR A 228 8.92 -15.12 3.51
N CYS A 229 8.80 -13.80 3.62
CA CYS A 229 8.10 -13.19 4.74
C CYS A 229 6.64 -13.64 4.76
N GLN A 230 6.11 -13.82 5.95
CA GLN A 230 4.74 -14.24 6.21
C GLN A 230 3.90 -13.09 6.71
N ILE A 231 2.59 -13.28 6.63
CA ILE A 231 1.57 -12.37 7.14
C ILE A 231 0.63 -13.14 8.04
N LYS A 232 0.30 -12.58 9.20
CA LYS A 232 -0.71 -13.11 10.13
C LYS A 232 -1.56 -11.98 10.65
N THR A 233 -2.87 -12.17 10.68
CA THR A 233 -3.76 -11.27 11.41
C THR A 233 -4.31 -11.96 12.65
N LEU A 234 -4.21 -11.30 13.80
CA LEU A 234 -4.80 -11.75 15.05
C LEU A 234 -5.94 -10.81 15.42
N VAL A 235 -7.11 -11.39 15.69
CA VAL A 235 -8.32 -10.65 16.03
C VAL A 235 -8.75 -11.04 17.44
N TRP A 236 -8.55 -10.18 18.43
CA TRP A 236 -9.08 -10.43 19.77
C TRP A 236 -10.44 -9.77 19.97
N LEU A 237 -11.34 -10.51 20.60
CA LEU A 237 -12.53 -9.98 21.26
C LEU A 237 -12.30 -10.06 22.77
N ALA A 238 -12.18 -8.90 23.42
CA ALA A 238 -11.87 -8.78 24.84
C ALA A 238 -13.05 -8.13 25.58
N PRO A 239 -13.90 -8.91 26.26
CA PRO A 239 -14.86 -8.37 27.19
C PRO A 239 -14.12 -7.74 28.37
N VAL A 240 -14.46 -6.49 28.70
CA VAL A 240 -13.86 -5.75 29.80
C VAL A 240 -14.96 -5.29 30.75
N GLU A 241 -14.84 -5.63 32.02
CA GLU A 241 -15.66 -5.10 33.09
C GLU A 241 -14.93 -3.93 33.74
N VAL A 242 -15.42 -2.71 33.50
CA VAL A 242 -14.90 -1.52 34.18
C VAL A 242 -15.51 -1.47 35.57
N THR A 243 -14.68 -1.42 36.62
CA THR A 243 -15.12 -1.64 38.01
C THR A 243 -14.53 -0.63 39.00
N ASN A 244 -15.26 -0.37 40.07
CA ASN A 244 -14.83 0.49 41.19
C ASN A 244 -13.96 -0.27 42.23
N GLU A 245 -13.66 -1.55 42.00
CA GLU A 245 -12.78 -2.32 42.89
C GLU A 245 -11.36 -1.73 42.93
N GLU A 246 -10.89 -1.32 44.12
CA GLU A 246 -9.59 -0.65 44.27
C GLU A 246 -8.41 -1.48 43.77
N ARG A 247 -8.50 -2.81 43.89
CA ARG A 247 -7.47 -3.78 43.49
C ARG A 247 -7.63 -4.30 42.06
N ALA A 248 -8.61 -3.80 41.31
CA ALA A 248 -8.77 -4.20 39.92
C ALA A 248 -7.53 -3.81 39.09
N PRO A 249 -7.17 -4.61 38.06
CA PRO A 249 -6.07 -4.28 37.17
C PRO A 249 -6.26 -2.93 36.49
N GLN A 250 -5.14 -2.34 36.08
CA GLN A 250 -5.11 -1.16 35.21
C GLN A 250 -4.75 -1.53 33.77
N GLU A 251 -4.64 -2.82 33.47
CA GLU A 251 -4.26 -3.31 32.15
C GLU A 251 -5.24 -4.37 31.65
N VAL A 252 -5.61 -4.24 30.38
CA VAL A 252 -6.23 -5.32 29.60
C VAL A 252 -5.11 -5.96 28.78
N LYS A 253 -5.02 -7.29 28.76
CA LYS A 253 -3.95 -8.02 28.08
C LYS A 253 -4.51 -8.83 26.92
N ALA A 254 -3.93 -8.65 25.74
CA ALA A 254 -4.20 -9.43 24.54
C ALA A 254 -2.91 -10.11 24.11
N GLN A 255 -2.78 -11.40 24.44
CA GLN A 255 -1.56 -12.17 24.19
C GLN A 255 -1.82 -13.29 23.18
N ALA A 256 -0.82 -13.57 22.34
CA ALA A 256 -0.84 -14.72 21.45
C ALA A 256 0.56 -15.22 21.12
N LYS A 257 0.64 -16.42 20.55
CA LYS A 257 1.85 -16.96 19.95
C LYS A 257 1.52 -17.43 18.54
N ILE A 258 2.26 -16.92 17.56
CA ILE A 258 2.18 -17.41 16.19
C ILE A 258 2.96 -18.72 16.12
N GLN A 259 2.33 -19.76 15.56
CA GLN A 259 2.93 -21.08 15.36
C GLN A 259 3.59 -21.18 13.99
#